data_AF-A0A7S1W4N9-F1
#
_entry.id   AF-A0A7S1W4N9-F1
#
_cell.length_a   1.000
_cell.length_b   1.000
_cell.length_c   1.000
_cell.angle_alpha   90.00
_cell.angle_beta   90.00
_cell.angle_gamma   90.00
#
_symmetry.space_group_name_H-M   'P 1'
#
loop_
_entity.id
_entity.type
_entity.pdbx_description
1 polymer ?
#
loop_
_entity_poly.entity_id
_entity_poly.type
_entity_poly.pdbx_seq_one_letter_code
_entity_poly.pdbx_strand_id
1 'polypeptide(L)'
;TTVSSTTVSSTTVSSTTMSSTTISSTISTTSATTTSTTTREPYQPDSLYCFALMQPSSYEQGLIADQYKDGVSIFDCDEYVVLSSKVIDLAPGLRTAVVNS
;
A
#
# COMPACT_ATOMS: atom_id res chain seq x y z
N THR A 1 49.12 -16.61 4.29
CA THR A 1 47.78 -16.08 3.96
C THR A 1 46.86 -16.42 5.11
N THR A 2 46.48 -15.43 5.93
CA THR A 2 45.72 -15.62 7.17
C THR A 2 44.23 -15.49 6.88
N VAL A 3 43.44 -16.49 7.29
CA VAL A 3 41.98 -16.50 7.10
C VAL A 3 41.33 -15.88 8.34
N SER A 4 40.73 -14.70 8.20
CA SER A 4 39.97 -14.04 9.27
C SER A 4 38.50 -14.47 9.21
N SER A 5 38.00 -15.08 10.28
CA SER A 5 36.60 -15.45 10.47
C SER A 5 35.78 -14.25 10.93
N THR A 6 34.71 -13.93 10.20
CA THR A 6 33.75 -12.87 10.56
C THR A 6 32.59 -13.47 11.34
N THR A 7 32.45 -13.09 12.61
CA THR A 7 31.34 -13.49 13.48
C THR A 7 30.05 -12.79 13.03
N VAL A 8 29.01 -13.56 12.72
CA VAL A 8 27.68 -13.04 12.36
C VAL A 8 26.86 -12.89 13.64
N SER A 9 26.54 -11.66 14.03
CA SER A 9 25.66 -11.36 15.16
C SER A 9 24.19 -11.52 14.74
N SER A 10 23.50 -12.51 15.31
CA SER A 10 22.06 -12.72 15.11
C SER A 10 21.26 -11.82 16.07
N THR A 11 20.55 -10.84 15.52
CA THR A 11 19.56 -10.05 16.27
C THR A 11 18.23 -10.78 16.33
N THR A 12 17.81 -11.16 17.54
CA THR A 12 16.52 -11.78 17.83
C THR A 12 15.39 -10.78 17.60
N VAL A 13 14.47 -11.06 16.67
CA VAL A 13 13.24 -10.27 16.46
C VAL A 13 12.16 -10.77 17.42
N SER A 14 11.73 -9.91 18.33
CA SER A 14 10.63 -10.17 19.27
C SER A 14 9.29 -10.04 18.56
N SER A 15 8.52 -11.13 18.49
CA SER A 15 7.17 -11.18 17.93
C SER A 15 6.14 -10.64 18.95
N THR A 16 5.49 -9.52 18.64
CA THR A 16 4.34 -9.00 19.39
C THR A 16 3.04 -9.57 18.83
N THR A 17 2.29 -10.29 19.66
CA THR A 17 0.99 -10.88 19.33
C THR A 17 -0.09 -9.80 19.26
N MET A 18 -0.74 -9.62 18.11
CA MET A 18 -1.93 -8.77 17.97
C MET A 18 -3.19 -9.53 18.42
N SER A 19 -3.86 -9.02 19.46
CA SER A 19 -5.21 -9.46 19.86
C SER A 19 -6.26 -8.77 19.01
N SER A 20 -7.15 -9.55 18.38
CA SER A 20 -8.24 -9.06 17.53
C SER A 20 -9.58 -9.10 18.28
N THR A 21 -10.22 -7.93 18.43
CA THR A 21 -11.55 -7.80 19.04
C THR A 21 -12.61 -7.76 17.94
N THR A 22 -13.55 -8.71 17.95
CA THR A 22 -14.64 -8.79 16.95
C THR A 22 -15.83 -7.97 17.41
N ILE A 23 -16.17 -6.90 16.69
CA ILE A 23 -17.39 -6.11 16.91
C ILE A 23 -18.37 -6.43 15.78
N SER A 24 -19.56 -6.90 16.15
CA SER A 24 -20.64 -7.29 15.22
C SER A 24 -21.59 -6.11 15.03
N SER A 25 -21.75 -5.61 13.81
CA SER A 25 -22.66 -4.51 13.46
C SER A 25 -23.86 -4.99 12.64
N THR A 26 -25.04 -4.48 12.99
CA THR A 26 -26.33 -4.85 12.41
C THR A 26 -26.56 -4.06 11.11
N ILE A 27 -26.83 -4.78 10.01
CA ILE A 27 -27.02 -4.18 8.68
C ILE A 27 -28.49 -3.77 8.52
N SER A 28 -28.74 -2.46 8.38
CA SER A 28 -30.04 -1.91 7.98
C SER A 28 -29.99 -1.48 6.51
N THR A 29 -30.79 -2.12 5.66
CA THR A 29 -30.81 -1.91 4.21
C THR A 29 -31.83 -0.83 3.83
N THR A 30 -31.35 0.39 3.58
CA THR A 30 -32.15 1.46 2.98
C THR A 30 -31.63 1.72 1.57
N SER A 31 -32.44 1.44 0.56
CA SER A 31 -32.11 1.74 -0.84
C SER A 31 -32.17 3.25 -1.06
N ALA A 32 -31.03 3.88 -1.32
CA ALA A 32 -30.92 5.31 -1.61
C ALA A 32 -30.50 5.56 -3.06
N THR A 33 -31.24 6.44 -3.72
CA THR A 33 -31.02 6.94 -5.09
C THR A 33 -29.73 7.75 -5.17
N THR A 34 -28.79 7.34 -6.03
CA THR A 34 -27.44 7.92 -6.15
C THR A 34 -27.46 9.21 -6.97
N THR A 35 -27.42 10.35 -6.29
CA THR A 35 -27.02 11.64 -6.88
C THR A 35 -25.52 11.82 -6.64
N SER A 36 -24.73 11.82 -7.70
CA SER A 36 -23.26 11.88 -7.66
C SER A 36 -22.73 13.28 -7.31
N THR A 37 -22.94 13.70 -6.07
CA THR A 37 -22.17 14.80 -5.46
C THR A 37 -20.87 14.22 -4.89
N THR A 38 -19.72 14.65 -5.41
CA THR A 38 -18.39 14.35 -4.82
C THR A 38 -18.26 15.08 -3.49
N THR A 39 -18.92 14.55 -2.47
CA THR A 39 -18.56 14.83 -1.08
C THR A 39 -17.38 13.92 -0.78
N ARG A 40 -16.21 14.50 -0.48
CA ARG A 40 -15.11 13.70 0.05
C ARG A 40 -15.61 13.06 1.35
N GLU A 41 -15.78 11.74 1.34
CA GLU A 41 -16.02 10.99 2.57
C GLU A 41 -14.90 11.35 3.55
N PRO A 42 -15.22 11.75 4.79
CA PRO A 42 -14.21 11.94 5.81
C PRO A 42 -13.41 10.65 5.96
N TYR A 43 -12.08 10.78 5.90
CA TYR A 43 -11.17 9.67 6.16
C TYR A 43 -11.54 9.03 7.50
N GLN A 44 -11.61 7.69 7.53
CA GLN A 44 -11.91 6.98 8.78
C GLN A 44 -10.85 7.36 9.82
N PRO A 45 -11.21 7.65 11.07
CA PRO A 45 -10.23 7.84 12.12
C PRO A 45 -9.31 6.61 12.17
N ASP A 46 -8.00 6.84 12.28
CA ASP A 46 -6.92 5.84 12.28
C ASP A 46 -6.61 5.15 10.94
N SER A 47 -7.05 5.67 9.80
CA SER A 47 -6.63 5.16 8.48
C SER A 47 -5.36 5.83 7.92
N LEU A 48 -4.59 5.08 7.15
CA LEU A 48 -3.32 5.49 6.55
C LEU A 48 -3.43 5.57 5.02
N TYR A 49 -3.08 6.73 4.46
CA TYR A 49 -2.91 6.91 3.02
C TYR A 49 -1.43 6.90 2.66
N CYS A 50 -1.05 6.08 1.69
CA CYS A 50 0.34 5.94 1.25
C CYS A 50 0.53 6.27 -0.22
N PHE A 51 1.70 6.79 -0.58
CA PHE A 51 2.02 7.09 -1.96
C PHE A 51 3.49 6.85 -2.27
N ALA A 52 3.78 6.54 -3.52
CA ALA A 52 5.14 6.48 -4.05
C ALA A 52 5.21 7.19 -5.41
N LEU A 53 6.27 7.95 -5.64
CA LEU A 53 6.58 8.48 -6.96
C LEU A 53 7.49 7.48 -7.68
N MET A 54 7.12 7.11 -8.90
CA MET A 54 7.84 6.16 -9.72
C MET A 54 8.23 6.79 -11.06
N GLN A 55 9.50 6.63 -11.44
CA GLN A 55 10.01 7.02 -12.73
C GLN A 55 9.48 6.08 -13.84
N PRO A 56 8.89 6.60 -14.93
CA PRO A 56 8.42 5.77 -16.03
C PRO A 56 9.60 5.13 -16.79
N SER A 57 9.36 3.94 -17.34
CA SER A 57 10.32 3.18 -18.17
C SER A 57 11.66 2.87 -17.45
N SER A 58 11.61 2.68 -16.13
CA SER A 58 12.75 2.32 -15.30
C SER A 58 12.53 0.96 -14.61
N TYR A 59 13.56 0.46 -13.90
CA TYR A 59 13.46 -0.77 -13.10
C TYR A 59 12.46 -0.67 -11.93
N GLU A 60 12.07 0.55 -11.56
CA GLU A 60 11.11 0.79 -10.46
C GLU A 60 9.74 0.20 -10.77
N GLN A 61 9.35 0.08 -12.05
CA GLN A 61 8.08 -0.54 -12.44
C GLN A 61 7.98 -1.99 -11.94
N GLY A 62 9.05 -2.76 -12.15
CA GLY A 62 9.13 -4.13 -11.66
C GLY A 62 9.13 -4.21 -10.15
N LEU A 63 9.91 -3.34 -9.48
CA LEU A 63 9.94 -3.29 -8.02
C LEU A 63 8.58 -2.95 -7.40
N ILE A 64 7.84 -2.01 -7.99
CA ILE A 64 6.50 -1.65 -7.50
C ILE A 64 5.50 -2.79 -7.78
N ALA A 65 5.58 -3.45 -8.94
CA ALA A 65 4.74 -4.60 -9.26
C ALA A 65 5.00 -5.79 -8.31
N ASP A 66 6.26 -6.06 -7.96
CA ASP A 66 6.62 -7.11 -7.01
C ASP A 66 6.11 -6.78 -5.59
N GLN A 67 6.28 -5.53 -5.14
CA GLN A 67 5.73 -5.07 -3.86
C GLN A 67 4.20 -5.17 -3.82
N TYR A 68 3.52 -4.87 -4.93
CA TYR A 68 2.06 -5.00 -5.05
C TYR A 68 1.61 -6.45 -4.96
N LYS A 69 2.32 -7.36 -5.65
CA LYS A 69 2.05 -8.80 -5.61
C LYS A 69 2.16 -9.36 -4.20
N ASP A 70 3.13 -8.87 -3.44
CA ASP A 70 3.40 -9.34 -2.07
C ASP A 70 2.59 -8.59 -1.01
N GLY A 71 1.85 -7.54 -1.38
CA GLY A 71 1.03 -6.74 -0.47
C GLY A 71 1.84 -5.99 0.59
N VAL A 72 3.04 -5.51 0.24
CA VAL A 72 3.97 -4.84 1.17
C VAL A 72 4.18 -3.37 0.80
N SER A 73 4.90 -2.62 1.65
CA SER A 73 5.22 -1.19 1.42
C SER A 73 3.95 -0.33 1.43
N ILE A 74 3.78 0.57 0.47
CA ILE A 74 2.58 1.43 0.37
C ILE A 74 1.28 0.63 0.22
N PHE A 75 1.37 -0.65 -0.16
CA PHE A 75 0.21 -1.51 -0.42
C PHE A 75 -0.37 -2.15 0.85
N ASP A 76 0.28 -1.98 1.99
CA ASP A 76 -0.25 -2.38 3.32
C ASP A 76 -1.14 -1.28 3.95
N CYS A 77 -1.20 -0.11 3.32
CA CYS A 77 -2.03 1.02 3.77
C CYS A 77 -3.48 0.87 3.27
N ASP A 78 -4.43 1.48 3.98
CA ASP A 78 -5.88 1.37 3.66
C ASP A 78 -6.21 1.85 2.24
N GLU A 79 -5.48 2.87 1.77
CA GLU A 79 -5.55 3.35 0.41
C GLU A 79 -4.16 3.84 -0.03
N TYR A 80 -3.87 3.66 -1.31
CA TYR A 80 -2.57 4.01 -1.87
C TYR A 80 -2.65 4.52 -3.31
N VAL A 81 -1.60 5.25 -3.71
CA VAL A 81 -1.41 5.66 -5.11
C VAL A 81 0.05 5.56 -5.52
N VAL A 82 0.29 5.08 -6.75
CA VAL A 82 1.58 5.23 -7.41
C VAL A 82 1.50 6.42 -8.34
N LEU A 83 2.31 7.44 -8.10
CA LEU A 83 2.40 8.64 -8.92
C LEU A 83 3.48 8.45 -9.99
N SER A 84 3.25 8.98 -11.18
CA SER A 84 4.27 9.04 -12.23
C SER A 84 3.96 10.18 -13.20
N SER A 85 4.90 10.53 -14.08
CA SER A 85 4.64 11.49 -15.16
C SER A 85 3.83 10.89 -16.32
N LYS A 86 3.57 9.57 -16.30
CA LYS A 86 2.77 8.84 -17.30
C LYS A 86 1.84 7.84 -16.62
N VAL A 87 0.71 7.55 -17.27
CA VAL A 87 -0.16 6.43 -16.89
C VAL A 87 0.51 5.12 -17.32
N ILE A 88 0.73 4.22 -16.37
CA ILE A 88 1.35 2.92 -16.57
C ILE A 88 0.54 1.88 -15.79
N ASP A 89 0.20 0.77 -16.45
CA ASP A 89 -0.35 -0.41 -15.80
C ASP A 89 0.83 -1.24 -15.25
N LEU A 90 0.95 -1.33 -13.92
CA LEU A 90 2.08 -1.97 -13.25
C LEU A 90 1.80 -3.45 -12.94
N ALA A 91 0.54 -3.76 -12.63
CA ALA A 91 0.05 -5.11 -12.38
C ALA A 91 -1.48 -5.13 -12.62
N PRO A 92 -2.14 -6.31 -12.70
CA PRO A 92 -3.59 -6.37 -12.79
C PRO A 92 -4.24 -5.61 -11.62
N GLY A 93 -5.00 -4.56 -11.93
CA GLY A 93 -5.67 -3.72 -10.91
C GLY A 93 -4.82 -2.59 -10.34
N LEU A 94 -3.53 -2.46 -10.71
CA LEU A 94 -2.67 -1.36 -10.26
C LEU A 94 -2.24 -0.48 -11.43
N ARG A 95 -2.70 0.77 -11.42
CA ARG A 95 -2.36 1.79 -12.42
C ARG A 95 -1.87 3.07 -11.76
N THR A 96 -0.87 3.71 -12.35
CA THR A 96 -0.37 5.00 -11.84
C THR A 96 -1.35 6.15 -12.06
N ALA A 97 -1.29 7.14 -11.17
CA ALA A 97 -1.90 8.46 -11.37
C ALA A 97 -0.84 9.45 -11.89
N VAL A 98 -1.26 10.36 -12.78
CA VAL A 98 -0.34 11.33 -13.39
C VAL A 98 -0.14 12.52 -12.46
N VAL A 99 1.13 12.86 -12.21
CA VAL A 99 1.53 14.14 -11.63
C VAL A 99 2.28 14.96 -12.68
N ASN A 100 1.79 16.18 -12.93
CA ASN A 100 2.46 17.16 -13.79
C ASN A 100 3.42 17.97 -12.92
N SER A 101 4.63 18.22 -13.43
CA SER A 101 5.63 19.11 -12.80
C SER A 101 5.54 20.53 -13.36
#